data_AF-A0A5E4M9R2-F1
#
_entry.id   AF-A0A5E4M9R2-F1
#
_cell.length_a   1.000
_cell.length_b   1.000
_cell.length_c   1.000
_cell.angle_alpha   90.00
_cell.angle_beta   90.00
_cell.angle_gamma   90.00
#
_symmetry.space_group_name_H-M   'P 1'
#
loop_
_entity.id
_entity.type
_entity.pdbx_description
1 polymer ?
#
loop_
_entity_poly.entity_id
_entity_poly.type
_entity_poly.pdbx_seq_one_letter_code
_entity_poly.pdbx_strand_id
1 'polypeptide(L)'
;MTTIKTAQTNDERHPLHGYQPAPSRFKSRKNFFKSTTEITPSFEHERHRKWIASNQTNNFKIKPVEKLPPRYRCEWNTWKALNRLRVGVARTKKNLCKWGYNTETVDYECGSEQTEQHILVCPLNSVSCTPEDLAKATDAAIQVANQWSRKEI
;
A
#
# COMPACT_ATOMS: atom_id res chain seq x y z
N MET A 1 -2.15 -47.99 29.65
CA MET A 1 -3.22 -47.00 29.87
C MET A 1 -3.76 -46.57 28.51
N THR A 2 -4.85 -47.18 28.05
CA THR A 2 -5.56 -46.77 26.83
C THR A 2 -6.19 -45.41 27.07
N THR A 3 -5.97 -44.47 26.15
CA THR A 3 -6.55 -43.13 26.25
C THR A 3 -8.06 -43.22 26.01
N ILE A 4 -8.85 -42.32 26.60
CA ILE A 4 -10.33 -42.31 26.48
C ILE A 4 -10.78 -42.34 24.99
N LYS A 5 -9.99 -41.73 24.10
CA LYS A 5 -10.22 -41.75 22.65
C LYS A 5 -10.06 -43.13 22.01
N THR A 6 -9.13 -43.97 22.48
CA THR A 6 -8.95 -45.33 21.93
C THR A 6 -10.02 -46.29 22.42
N ALA A 7 -10.56 -46.08 23.64
CA ALA A 7 -11.71 -46.83 24.13
C ALA A 7 -12.99 -46.52 23.34
N GLN A 8 -13.21 -45.24 22.97
CA GLN A 8 -14.35 -44.82 22.16
C GLN A 8 -14.42 -45.47 20.76
N THR A 9 -13.28 -45.80 20.15
CA THR A 9 -13.24 -46.37 18.80
C THR A 9 -13.22 -47.89 18.77
N ASN A 10 -12.69 -48.53 19.82
CA ASN A 10 -12.34 -49.95 19.78
C ASN A 10 -13.18 -50.82 20.74
N ASP A 11 -13.90 -50.22 21.69
CA ASP A 11 -14.74 -50.95 22.64
C ASP A 11 -16.22 -50.75 22.31
N GLU A 12 -16.87 -51.81 21.82
CA GLU A 12 -18.30 -51.82 21.47
C GLU A 12 -19.23 -51.50 22.64
N ARG A 13 -18.77 -51.73 23.88
CA ARG A 13 -19.55 -51.46 25.10
C ARG A 13 -19.39 -50.01 25.58
N HIS A 14 -18.50 -49.25 24.96
CA HIS A 14 -18.28 -47.86 25.32
C HIS A 14 -19.54 -47.05 24.96
N PRO A 15 -20.10 -46.21 25.86
CA PRO A 15 -21.34 -45.46 25.61
C PRO A 15 -21.31 -44.51 24.39
N LEU A 16 -20.12 -44.22 23.89
CA LEU A 16 -19.86 -43.37 22.72
C LEU A 16 -19.25 -44.15 21.54
N HIS A 17 -19.31 -45.49 21.57
CA HIS A 17 -18.85 -46.32 20.46
C HIS A 17 -19.68 -46.04 19.20
N GLY A 18 -19.00 -45.73 18.10
CA GLY A 18 -19.66 -45.32 16.85
C GLY A 18 -20.25 -43.89 16.86
N TYR A 19 -20.04 -43.11 17.93
CA TYR A 19 -20.49 -41.72 17.97
C TYR A 19 -19.78 -40.87 16.91
N GLN A 20 -20.56 -40.30 15.99
CA GLN A 20 -20.05 -39.33 15.02
C GLN A 20 -20.16 -37.92 15.62
N PRO A 21 -19.04 -37.19 15.79
CA PRO A 21 -19.10 -35.82 16.29
C PRO A 21 -19.94 -34.96 15.36
N ALA A 22 -20.76 -34.07 15.95
CA ALA A 22 -21.55 -33.14 15.18
C ALA A 22 -20.66 -32.32 14.23
N PRO A 23 -21.10 -32.05 12.99
CA PRO A 23 -20.35 -31.21 12.07
C PRO A 23 -20.07 -29.84 12.72
N SER A 24 -18.88 -29.29 12.49
CA SER A 24 -18.42 -28.09 13.19
C SER A 24 -19.42 -26.95 13.06
N ARG A 25 -19.80 -26.35 14.19
CA ARG A 25 -20.82 -25.29 14.28
C ARG A 25 -20.39 -24.04 13.50
N PHE A 26 -21.26 -23.62 12.57
CA PHE A 26 -21.20 -22.43 11.70
C PHE A 26 -20.05 -22.35 10.67
N LYS A 27 -20.42 -22.32 9.38
CA LYS A 27 -19.54 -22.02 8.22
C LYS A 27 -18.72 -20.72 8.39
N SER A 28 -19.21 -19.78 9.20
CA SER A 28 -18.56 -18.49 9.46
C SER A 28 -17.41 -18.56 10.47
N ARG A 29 -17.34 -19.58 11.33
CA ARG A 29 -16.31 -19.71 12.37
C ARG A 29 -15.21 -20.65 11.90
N LYS A 30 -14.34 -20.16 11.00
CA LYS A 30 -13.10 -20.86 10.66
C LYS A 30 -12.14 -20.76 11.85
N ASN A 31 -11.67 -21.90 12.36
CA ASN A 31 -10.64 -21.91 13.40
C ASN A 31 -9.36 -21.27 12.82
N PHE A 32 -8.86 -20.23 13.48
CA PHE A 32 -7.65 -19.50 13.09
C PHE A 32 -6.50 -20.45 12.74
N PHE A 33 -6.24 -21.45 13.59
CA PHE A 33 -5.18 -22.44 13.41
C PHE A 33 -5.38 -23.36 12.19
N LYS A 34 -6.60 -23.50 11.68
CA LYS A 34 -6.89 -24.25 10.44
C LYS A 34 -6.73 -23.40 9.18
N SER A 35 -6.66 -22.07 9.33
CA SER A 35 -6.58 -21.11 8.22
C SER A 35 -5.23 -20.40 8.11
N THR A 36 -4.36 -20.52 9.11
CA THR A 36 -3.03 -19.91 9.10
C THR A 36 -1.95 -20.94 8.82
N THR A 37 -1.01 -20.57 7.95
CA THR A 37 0.24 -21.30 7.74
C THR A 37 1.32 -20.75 8.66
N GLU A 38 2.14 -21.65 9.21
CA GLU A 38 3.34 -21.24 9.93
C GLU A 38 4.28 -20.44 9.01
N ILE A 39 4.90 -19.40 9.56
CA ILE A 39 5.80 -18.53 8.81
C ILE A 39 7.23 -19.06 8.96
N THR A 40 7.78 -19.59 7.87
CA THR A 40 9.17 -20.06 7.78
C THR A 40 9.85 -19.42 6.56
N PRO A 41 11.12 -18.96 6.66
CA PRO A 41 12.05 -19.09 7.79
C PRO A 41 12.00 -17.93 8.81
N SER A 42 11.45 -16.76 8.46
CA SER A 42 11.35 -15.59 9.34
C SER A 42 10.16 -14.71 8.94
N PHE A 43 9.58 -14.02 9.93
CA PHE A 43 8.54 -13.01 9.71
C PHE A 43 8.96 -11.89 8.76
N GLU A 44 10.23 -11.50 8.77
CA GLU A 44 10.78 -10.46 7.90
C GLU A 44 10.77 -10.92 6.44
N HIS A 45 11.22 -12.15 6.20
CA HIS A 45 11.22 -12.76 4.86
C HIS A 45 9.81 -12.86 4.27
N GLU A 46 8.85 -13.37 5.05
CA GLU A 46 7.47 -13.54 4.59
C GLU A 46 6.77 -12.20 4.35
N ARG A 47 7.05 -11.19 5.18
CA ARG A 47 6.58 -9.82 4.99
C ARG A 47 7.11 -9.23 3.69
N HIS A 48 8.43 -9.32 3.47
CA HIS A 48 9.07 -8.82 2.27
C HIS A 48 8.55 -9.53 1.02
N ARG A 49 8.37 -10.86 1.08
CA ARG A 49 7.80 -11.68 0.00
C ARG A 49 6.37 -11.24 -0.37
N LYS A 50 5.48 -11.13 0.63
CA LYS A 50 4.08 -10.69 0.42
C LYS A 50 4.02 -9.26 -0.14
N TRP A 51 4.86 -8.37 0.38
CA TRP A 51 4.93 -7.00 -0.08
C TRP A 51 5.43 -6.90 -1.53
N ILE A 52 6.49 -7.63 -1.88
CA ILE A 52 6.98 -7.70 -3.28
C ILE A 52 5.87 -8.19 -4.19
N ALA A 53 5.19 -9.30 -3.84
CA ALA A 53 4.08 -9.84 -4.63
C ALA A 53 2.96 -8.81 -4.81
N SER A 54 2.63 -8.04 -3.78
CA SER A 54 1.62 -6.97 -3.85
C SER A 54 2.08 -5.76 -4.66
N ASN A 55 3.38 -5.50 -4.76
CA ASN A 55 3.96 -4.34 -5.44
C ASN A 55 4.45 -4.61 -6.86
N GLN A 56 4.29 -5.82 -7.38
CA GLN A 56 4.54 -6.10 -8.81
C GLN A 56 3.69 -5.23 -9.74
N THR A 57 2.56 -4.71 -9.26
CA THR A 57 1.66 -3.82 -10.00
C THR A 57 2.00 -2.34 -9.85
N ASN A 58 2.93 -1.97 -8.97
CA ASN A 58 3.30 -0.58 -8.77
C ASN A 58 4.31 -0.13 -9.85
N ASN A 59 4.01 0.98 -10.53
CA ASN A 59 4.82 1.52 -11.62
C ASN A 59 6.22 2.00 -11.20
N PHE A 60 6.50 2.08 -9.90
CA PHE A 60 7.77 2.55 -9.38
C PHE A 60 8.79 1.40 -9.30
N LYS A 61 9.81 1.42 -10.17
CA LYS A 61 10.98 0.53 -10.15
C LYS A 61 11.92 0.79 -8.97
N ILE A 62 11.39 1.12 -7.80
CA ILE A 62 12.18 1.38 -6.59
C ILE A 62 12.42 0.04 -5.92
N LYS A 63 13.68 -0.32 -5.73
CA LYS A 63 14.04 -1.51 -4.95
C LYS A 63 13.47 -1.35 -3.53
N PRO A 64 12.66 -2.30 -3.03
CA PRO A 64 12.25 -2.29 -1.63
C PRO A 64 13.47 -2.30 -0.74
N VAL A 65 13.53 -1.34 0.18
CA VAL A 65 14.52 -1.34 1.25
C VAL A 65 13.80 -0.88 2.50
N GLU A 66 14.01 -1.58 3.63
CA GLU A 66 13.51 -1.18 4.94
C GLU A 66 14.31 0.03 5.48
N LYS A 67 14.23 1.15 4.78
CA LYS A 67 14.81 2.42 5.17
C LYS A 67 13.82 3.53 4.90
N LEU A 68 13.92 4.60 5.69
CA LEU A 68 13.14 5.79 5.43
C LEU A 68 13.40 6.29 4.00
N PRO A 69 12.37 6.80 3.33
CA PRO A 69 12.52 7.30 1.97
C PRO A 69 13.56 8.42 1.93
N PRO A 70 14.24 8.59 0.77
CA PRO A 70 15.18 9.68 0.59
C PRO A 70 14.58 11.01 1.02
N ARG A 71 15.36 11.77 1.81
CA ARG A 71 15.04 13.09 2.37
C ARG A 71 13.84 13.13 3.33
N TYR A 72 13.77 12.17 4.25
CA TYR A 72 12.84 12.21 5.38
C TYR A 72 12.99 13.44 6.30
N ARG A 73 14.14 14.15 6.24
CA ARG A 73 14.40 15.38 7.02
C ARG A 73 13.96 16.66 6.31
N CYS A 74 13.27 16.57 5.17
CA CYS A 74 12.63 17.74 4.56
C CYS A 74 11.64 18.38 5.52
N GLU A 75 11.35 19.66 5.30
CA GLU A 75 10.20 20.31 5.92
C GLU A 75 8.91 19.54 5.60
N TRP A 76 7.98 19.52 6.55
CA TRP A 76 6.82 18.63 6.51
C TRP A 76 5.98 18.80 5.25
N ASN A 77 5.77 20.05 4.83
CA ASN A 77 4.96 20.35 3.64
C ASN A 77 5.64 19.86 2.36
N THR A 78 6.95 20.05 2.22
CA THR A 78 7.75 19.50 1.13
C THR A 78 7.69 17.99 1.10
N TRP A 79 7.87 17.34 2.25
CA TRP A 79 7.83 15.88 2.36
C TRP A 79 6.46 15.33 1.98
N LYS A 80 5.38 15.96 2.45
CA LYS A 80 4.00 15.59 2.12
C LYS A 80 3.71 15.76 0.63
N ALA A 81 4.11 16.88 0.04
CA ALA A 81 3.95 17.14 -1.40
C ALA A 81 4.72 16.10 -2.23
N LEU A 82 5.99 15.85 -1.88
CA LEU A 82 6.83 14.86 -2.56
C LEU A 82 6.20 13.45 -2.54
N ASN A 83 5.68 13.00 -1.40
CA ASN A 83 5.06 11.67 -1.32
C ASN A 83 3.74 11.59 -2.09
N ARG A 84 2.94 12.67 -2.13
CA ARG A 84 1.74 12.72 -2.96
C ARG A 84 2.06 12.63 -4.45
N LEU A 85 3.11 13.34 -4.90
CA LEU A 85 3.63 13.26 -6.27
C LEU A 85 4.09 11.83 -6.60
N ARG A 86 4.81 11.19 -5.68
CA ARG A 86 5.28 9.80 -5.85
C ARG A 86 4.16 8.79 -6.01
N VAL A 87 2.99 8.98 -5.41
CA VAL A 87 1.93 7.96 -5.47
C VAL A 87 0.81 8.31 -6.44
N GLY A 88 0.95 9.43 -7.16
CA GLY A 88 -0.10 9.89 -8.07
C GLY A 88 -1.39 10.26 -7.33
N VAL A 89 -1.26 10.99 -6.21
CA VAL A 89 -2.39 11.62 -5.50
C VAL A 89 -2.09 13.07 -5.15
N ALA A 90 -1.37 13.76 -6.04
CA ALA A 90 -1.12 15.19 -5.87
C ALA A 90 -2.42 15.99 -5.92
N ARG A 91 -2.47 17.16 -5.25
CA ARG A 91 -3.62 18.08 -5.32
C ARG A 91 -3.62 18.83 -6.66
N THR A 92 -3.81 18.10 -7.75
CA THR A 92 -4.03 18.65 -9.08
C THR A 92 -5.51 18.95 -9.27
N LYS A 93 -5.87 19.94 -10.10
CA LYS A 93 -7.28 20.21 -10.43
C LYS A 93 -7.99 18.97 -10.96
N LYS A 94 -7.33 18.13 -11.76
CA LYS A 94 -7.87 16.85 -12.22
C LYS A 94 -8.22 15.91 -11.07
N ASN A 95 -7.33 15.75 -10.07
CA ASN A 95 -7.61 14.94 -8.89
C ASN A 95 -8.67 15.55 -7.98
N LEU A 96 -8.67 16.88 -7.83
CA LEU A 96 -9.69 17.60 -7.06
C LEU A 96 -11.08 17.38 -7.66
N CYS A 97 -11.22 17.53 -8.98
CA CYS A 97 -12.45 17.23 -9.71
C CYS A 97 -12.87 15.76 -9.53
N LYS A 98 -11.91 14.81 -9.65
CA LYS A 98 -12.15 13.38 -9.38
C LYS A 98 -12.62 13.11 -7.95
N TRP A 99 -12.17 13.91 -6.98
CA TRP A 99 -12.57 13.80 -5.57
C TRP A 99 -13.85 14.58 -5.23
N GLY A 100 -14.51 15.19 -6.22
CA GLY A 100 -15.77 15.93 -6.03
C GLY A 100 -15.59 17.36 -5.51
N TYR A 101 -14.37 17.91 -5.54
CA TYR A 101 -14.17 19.34 -5.29
C TYR A 101 -14.47 20.13 -6.57
N ASN A 102 -15.25 21.19 -6.45
CA ASN A 102 -15.57 22.07 -7.57
C ASN A 102 -14.34 22.90 -7.96
N THR A 103 -13.68 22.48 -9.04
CA THR A 103 -12.75 23.33 -9.78
C THR A 103 -13.48 23.79 -11.03
N GLU A 104 -13.68 25.10 -11.21
CA GLU A 104 -14.36 25.68 -12.39
C GLU A 104 -13.75 25.18 -13.71
N THR A 105 -12.43 24.95 -13.71
CA THR A 105 -11.68 24.38 -14.83
C THR A 105 -10.62 23.40 -14.33
N VAL A 106 -10.20 22.46 -15.19
CA VAL A 106 -9.05 21.57 -14.96
C VAL A 106 -7.72 22.16 -15.44
N ASP A 107 -7.77 23.31 -16.12
CA ASP A 107 -6.61 23.94 -16.74
C ASP A 107 -5.74 24.67 -15.72
N TYR A 108 -4.44 24.64 -15.95
CA TYR A 108 -3.45 25.39 -15.20
C TYR A 108 -3.18 26.77 -15.83
N GLU A 109 -2.48 27.66 -15.11
CA GLU A 109 -2.10 29.01 -15.57
C GLU A 109 -1.32 29.00 -16.88
N CYS A 110 -0.64 27.90 -17.20
CA CYS A 110 0.07 27.72 -18.47
C CYS A 110 -0.83 27.28 -19.64
N GLY A 111 -2.15 27.17 -19.44
CA GLY A 111 -3.14 26.80 -20.46
C GLY A 111 -3.25 25.30 -20.75
N SER A 112 -2.57 24.43 -19.99
CA SER A 112 -2.67 22.97 -20.14
C SER A 112 -3.47 22.36 -18.99
N GLU A 113 -4.09 21.20 -19.21
CA GLU A 113 -4.76 20.45 -18.14
C GLU A 113 -3.77 20.14 -17.01
N GLN A 114 -4.13 20.50 -15.78
CA GLN A 114 -3.32 20.25 -14.60
C GLN A 114 -3.41 18.76 -14.21
N THR A 115 -2.62 17.95 -14.90
CA THR A 115 -2.43 16.52 -14.61
C THR A 115 -1.18 16.29 -13.76
N GLU A 116 -1.05 15.08 -13.22
CA GLU A 116 0.12 14.71 -12.41
C GLU A 116 1.41 14.63 -13.21
N GLN A 117 1.31 14.33 -14.50
CA GLN A 117 2.44 14.37 -15.41
C GLN A 117 2.79 15.82 -15.74
N HIS A 118 1.76 16.64 -15.99
CA HIS A 118 1.94 18.04 -16.35
C HIS A 118 2.64 18.83 -15.24
N ILE A 119 2.27 18.64 -13.97
CA ILE A 119 2.91 19.36 -12.85
C ILE A 119 4.41 19.09 -12.70
N LEU A 120 4.95 18.02 -13.31
CA LEU A 120 6.37 17.71 -13.29
C LEU A 120 7.14 18.42 -14.41
N VAL A 121 6.48 18.75 -15.51
CA VAL A 121 7.10 19.33 -16.72
C VAL A 121 6.49 20.68 -17.11
N CYS A 122 5.70 21.28 -16.23
CA CYS A 122 5.00 22.53 -16.49
C CYS A 122 6.00 23.63 -16.88
N PRO A 123 5.78 24.39 -17.96
CA PRO A 123 6.67 25.47 -18.38
C PRO A 123 6.84 26.59 -17.34
N LEU A 124 5.89 26.71 -16.41
CA LEU A 124 5.96 27.69 -15.30
C LEU A 124 6.81 27.20 -14.12
N ASN A 125 7.23 25.93 -14.11
CA ASN A 125 8.16 25.43 -13.11
C ASN A 125 9.58 25.90 -13.43
N SER A 126 10.36 26.16 -12.39
CA SER A 126 11.78 26.53 -12.54
C SER A 126 12.64 25.37 -13.06
N VAL A 127 12.18 24.13 -12.84
CA VAL A 127 12.84 22.90 -13.23
C VAL A 127 11.81 21.86 -13.64
N SER A 128 12.15 21.04 -14.64
CA SER A 128 11.41 19.83 -14.97
C SER A 128 11.88 18.67 -14.09
N CYS A 129 10.97 17.73 -13.85
CA CYS A 129 11.17 16.57 -13.00
C CYS A 129 10.62 15.32 -13.70
N THR A 130 11.28 14.17 -13.52
CA THR A 130 10.78 12.88 -13.98
C THR A 130 10.20 12.05 -12.82
N PRO A 131 9.42 10.99 -13.09
CA PRO A 131 9.03 10.03 -12.06
C PRO A 131 10.23 9.40 -11.34
N GLU A 132 11.34 9.18 -12.04
CA GLU A 132 12.60 8.68 -11.48
C GLU A 132 13.24 9.68 -10.50
N ASP A 133 13.15 10.97 -10.80
CA ASP A 133 13.60 12.04 -9.91
C ASP A 133 12.79 12.07 -8.60
N LEU A 134 11.47 11.92 -8.69
CA LEU A 134 10.59 11.80 -7.53
C LEU A 134 10.97 10.59 -6.67
N ALA A 135 11.20 9.45 -7.30
CA ALA A 135 11.61 8.22 -6.64
C ALA A 135 12.92 8.40 -5.85
N LYS A 136 13.91 9.07 -6.46
CA LYS A 136 15.22 9.34 -5.84
C LYS A 136 15.24 10.54 -4.90
N ALA A 137 14.20 11.38 -4.88
CA ALA A 137 14.21 12.70 -4.26
C ALA A 137 15.43 13.54 -4.67
N THR A 138 15.65 13.69 -5.97
CA THR A 138 16.67 14.61 -6.49
C THR A 138 16.32 16.06 -6.13
N ASP A 139 17.27 16.99 -6.27
CA ASP A 139 16.99 18.40 -5.96
C ASP A 139 15.90 18.99 -6.86
N ALA A 140 15.79 18.54 -8.12
CA ALA A 140 14.71 18.90 -9.02
C ALA A 140 13.34 18.49 -8.47
N ALA A 141 13.21 17.25 -7.99
CA ALA A 141 11.97 16.75 -7.37
C ALA A 141 11.57 17.55 -6.13
N ILE A 142 12.53 18.04 -5.35
CA ILE A 142 12.26 18.87 -4.17
C ILE A 142 11.82 20.26 -4.56
N GLN A 143 12.47 20.86 -5.56
CA GLN A 143 12.08 22.19 -6.03
C GLN A 143 10.64 22.17 -6.54
N VAL A 144 10.29 21.16 -7.35
CA VAL A 144 8.90 20.93 -7.77
C VAL A 144 8.00 20.70 -6.56
N ALA A 145 8.36 19.81 -5.64
CA ALA A 145 7.55 19.57 -4.43
C ALA A 145 7.36 20.83 -3.57
N ASN A 146 8.38 21.69 -3.46
CA ASN A 146 8.31 22.95 -2.74
C ASN A 146 7.34 23.93 -3.39
N GLN A 147 7.42 24.09 -4.71
CA GLN A 147 6.50 24.94 -5.46
C GLN A 147 5.04 24.51 -5.26
N TRP A 148 4.79 23.20 -5.31
CA TRP A 148 3.44 22.64 -5.12
C TRP A 148 3.02 22.49 -3.65
N SER A 149 3.95 22.55 -2.70
CA SER A 149 3.62 22.58 -1.27
C SER A 149 3.05 23.92 -0.83
N ARG A 150 3.46 25.00 -1.51
CA ARG A 150 3.09 26.39 -1.20
C ARG A 150 1.85 26.87 -1.93
N LYS A 151 1.54 26.29 -3.10
CA LYS A 151 0.30 26.56 -3.82
C LYS A 151 -0.82 25.76 -3.15
N GLU A 152 -1.45 26.36 -2.13
CA GLU A 152 -2.77 25.92 -1.69
C GLU A 152 -3.74 26.11 -2.86
N ILE A 153 -4.09 25.00 -3.53
CA ILE A 153 -5.23 24.92 -4.46
C ILE A 153 -6.40 24.36 -3.68
#